data_AF-A0A8T7FLZ0-F1
#
_entry.id   AF-A0A8T7FLZ0-F1
#
_cell.length_a   1.000
_cell.length_b   1.000
_cell.length_c   1.000
_cell.angle_alpha   90.00
_cell.angle_beta   90.00
_cell.angle_gamma   90.00
#
_symmetry.space_group_name_H-M   'P 1'
#
loop_
_entity.id
_entity.type
_entity.pdbx_description
1 polymer ?
#
loop_
_entity_poly.entity_id
_entity_poly.type
_entity_poly.pdbx_seq_one_letter_code
_entity_poly.pdbx_strand_id
1 'polypeptide(L)'
;MTEKLSRRVKWMYGAGDLGFSLTNTILSVYFALFLTDIVGVRPSVAAIVIFAGSTWDYINDPIVGYISDRTRSRWGRRRPFLLFRAIPFALTFVLLWWRPPFESTIELGIYYAFAFAG
;
A
#
# COMPACT_ATOMS: atom_id res chain seq x y z
N MET A 1 -31.03 -16.18 -9.97
CA MET A 1 -31.09 -16.45 -8.52
C MET A 1 -29.88 -15.83 -7.86
N THR A 2 -30.05 -14.76 -7.08
CA THR A 2 -28.97 -14.17 -6.26
C THR A 2 -28.83 -15.01 -4.99
N GLU A 3 -27.93 -15.98 -4.99
CA GLU A 3 -27.54 -16.65 -3.75
C GLU A 3 -27.05 -15.60 -2.74
N LYS A 4 -27.65 -15.58 -1.54
CA LYS A 4 -27.21 -14.69 -0.47
C LYS A 4 -25.86 -15.16 0.04
N LEU A 5 -24.86 -14.29 -0.04
CA LEU A 5 -23.53 -14.53 0.53
C LEU A 5 -23.60 -14.93 2.01
N SER A 6 -22.88 -16.00 2.35
CA SER A 6 -22.73 -16.48 3.73
C SER A 6 -22.24 -15.37 4.66
N ARG A 7 -22.81 -15.29 5.87
CA ARG A 7 -22.42 -14.30 6.89
C ARG A 7 -20.92 -14.35 7.19
N ARG A 8 -20.30 -15.53 7.16
CA ARG A 8 -18.85 -15.68 7.36
C ARG A 8 -18.04 -14.94 6.30
N VAL A 9 -18.44 -15.03 5.04
CA VAL A 9 -17.76 -14.35 3.93
C VAL A 9 -17.86 -12.83 4.09
N LYS A 10 -19.01 -12.32 4.51
CA LYS A 10 -19.19 -10.88 4.78
C LYS A 10 -18.26 -10.37 5.87
N TRP A 11 -18.17 -11.09 6.99
CA TRP A 11 -17.25 -10.74 8.08
C TRP A 11 -15.79 -10.80 7.66
N MET A 12 -15.38 -11.82 6.90
CA MET A 12 -14.00 -11.94 6.42
C MET A 12 -13.64 -10.81 5.45
N TYR A 13 -14.54 -10.44 4.54
CA TYR A 13 -14.33 -9.30 3.65
C TYR A 13 -14.26 -7.98 4.43
N GLY A 14 -15.15 -7.77 5.41
CA GLY A 14 -15.11 -6.59 6.27
C GLY A 14 -13.81 -6.49 7.07
N ALA A 15 -13.33 -7.59 7.66
CA ALA A 15 -12.06 -7.59 8.39
C ALA A 15 -10.86 -7.24 7.49
N GLY A 16 -10.84 -7.73 6.24
CA GLY A 16 -9.81 -7.36 5.27
C GLY A 16 -9.86 -5.88 4.89
N ASP A 17 -11.06 -5.36 4.65
CA ASP A 17 -11.29 -3.95 4.30
C ASP A 17 -10.92 -2.99 5.44
N LEU A 18 -11.20 -3.38 6.69
CA LEU A 18 -10.78 -2.64 7.88
C LEU A 18 -9.26 -2.55 7.96
N GLY A 19 -8.53 -3.65 7.72
CA GLY A 19 -7.07 -3.64 7.72
C GLY A 19 -6.50 -2.67 6.68
N PHE A 20 -6.99 -2.76 5.44
CA PHE A 20 -6.59 -1.86 4.36
C PHE A 20 -6.91 -0.39 4.66
N SER A 21 -8.13 -0.12 5.15
CA SER A 21 -8.56 1.23 5.51
C SER A 21 -7.70 1.85 6.60
N LEU A 22 -7.37 1.07 7.65
CA LEU A 22 -6.49 1.52 8.73
C LEU A 22 -5.10 1.88 8.21
N THR A 23 -4.49 1.04 7.37
CA THR A 23 -3.17 1.34 6.79
C THR A 23 -3.20 2.61 5.95
N ASN A 24 -4.24 2.82 5.14
CA ASN A 24 -4.39 4.02 4.32
C ASN A 24 -4.58 5.29 5.18
N THR A 25 -5.36 5.19 6.26
CA THR A 25 -5.54 6.30 7.21
C THR A 25 -4.24 6.65 7.93
N ILE A 26 -3.50 5.66 8.43
CA ILE A 26 -2.22 5.88 9.12
C ILE A 26 -1.23 6.55 8.17
N LEU A 27 -1.13 6.08 6.93
CA LEU A 27 -0.29 6.69 5.89
C LEU A 27 -0.65 8.16 5.66
N SER A 28 -1.94 8.43 5.43
CA SER A 28 -2.43 9.78 5.11
C SER A 28 -2.18 10.80 6.23
N VAL A 29 -2.20 10.36 7.49
CA VAL A 29 -2.06 11.25 8.66
C VAL A 29 -0.61 11.35 9.14
N TYR A 30 0.11 10.23 9.21
CA TYR A 30 1.39 10.16 9.93
C TYR A 30 2.62 10.09 9.04
N PHE A 31 2.50 9.72 7.76
CA PHE A 31 3.70 9.46 6.97
C PHE A 31 4.54 10.71 6.72
N ALA A 32 3.90 11.86 6.47
CA ALA A 32 4.58 13.14 6.34
C ALA A 32 5.34 13.50 7.63
N LEU A 33 4.69 13.36 8.79
CA LEU A 33 5.31 13.61 10.10
C LEU A 33 6.47 12.65 10.39
N PHE A 34 6.34 11.38 10.00
CA PHE A 34 7.42 10.41 10.15
C PHE A 34 8.66 10.81 9.33
N LEU A 35 8.46 11.22 8.07
CA LEU A 35 9.57 11.68 7.22
C LEU A 35 10.25 12.94 7.79
N THR A 36 9.50 13.90 8.31
CA THR A 36 10.10 15.15 8.82
C THR A 36 10.67 15.02 10.22
N ASP A 37 9.96 14.37 11.13
CA ASP A 37 10.23 14.46 12.57
C ASP A 37 11.07 13.27 13.07
N ILE A 38 10.93 12.10 12.45
CA ILE A 38 11.65 10.88 12.84
C ILE A 38 12.83 10.61 11.90
N VAL A 39 12.60 10.68 10.60
CA VAL A 39 13.68 10.48 9.61
C VAL A 39 14.56 11.72 9.52
N GLY A 40 13.98 12.92 9.68
CA GLY A 40 14.70 14.20 9.66
C GLY A 40 14.90 14.77 8.26
N VAL A 41 14.13 14.34 7.25
CA VAL A 41 14.26 14.91 5.90
C VAL A 41 13.56 16.25 5.78
N ARG A 42 14.06 17.11 4.87
CA ARG A 42 13.43 18.40 4.58
C ARG A 42 11.99 18.21 4.08
N PRO A 43 11.04 19.09 4.44
CA PRO A 43 9.65 18.99 3.98
C PRO A 43 9.50 18.93 2.45
N SER A 44 10.38 19.61 1.70
CA SER A 44 10.39 19.55 0.24
C SER A 44 10.68 18.15 -0.30
N VAL A 45 11.56 17.40 0.36
CA VAL A 45 11.90 16.02 -0.02
C VAL A 45 10.74 15.09 0.35
N ALA A 46 10.17 15.26 1.55
CA ALA A 46 9.00 14.49 1.97
C ALA A 46 7.82 14.67 0.99
N ALA A 47 7.56 15.91 0.53
CA ALA A 47 6.52 16.19 -0.46
C ALA A 47 6.78 15.47 -1.79
N ILE A 48 8.03 15.45 -2.27
CA ILE A 48 8.41 14.75 -3.50
C ILE A 48 8.21 13.23 -3.37
N VAL A 49 8.60 12.65 -2.23
CA VAL A 49 8.44 11.21 -1.94
C VAL A 49 6.96 10.83 -1.95
N ILE A 50 6.13 11.57 -1.22
CA ILE A 50 4.68 11.32 -1.15
C ILE A 50 4.05 11.49 -2.53
N PHE A 51 4.40 12.56 -3.25
CA PHE A 51 3.88 12.81 -4.60
C PHE A 51 4.25 11.70 -5.58
N ALA A 52 5.51 11.26 -5.59
CA ALA A 52 5.98 10.18 -6.44
C ALA A 52 5.24 8.87 -6.14
N GLY A 53 5.12 8.54 -4.85
CA GLY A 53 4.39 7.36 -4.38
C GLY A 53 2.91 7.37 -4.76
N SER A 54 2.19 8.46 -4.47
CA SER A 54 0.77 8.59 -4.83
C SER A 54 0.54 8.59 -6.35
N THR A 55 1.47 9.16 -7.13
CA THR A 55 1.41 9.09 -8.59
C THR A 55 1.53 7.66 -9.09
N TRP A 56 2.41 6.88 -8.46
CA TRP A 56 2.59 5.47 -8.80
C TRP A 56 1.35 4.64 -8.46
N ASP A 57 0.72 4.84 -7.31
CA ASP A 57 -0.55 4.19 -6.95
C ASP A 57 -1.66 4.51 -7.96
N TYR A 58 -1.78 5.79 -8.33
CA TYR A 58 -2.74 6.24 -9.34
C TYR A 58 -2.58 5.52 -10.69
N ILE A 59 -1.35 5.15 -11.06
CA ILE A 59 -1.06 4.40 -12.29
C ILE A 59 -1.31 2.90 -12.10
N ASN A 60 -0.89 2.32 -10.98
CA ASN A 60 -1.02 0.89 -10.74
C ASN A 60 -2.44 0.43 -10.52
N ASP A 61 -3.28 1.23 -9.86
CA ASP A 61 -4.64 0.84 -9.51
C ASP A 61 -5.48 0.47 -10.75
N PRO A 62 -5.49 1.27 -11.84
CA PRO A 62 -6.11 0.87 -13.11
C PRO A 62 -5.50 -0.40 -13.72
N ILE A 63 -4.17 -0.55 -13.69
CA ILE A 63 -3.46 -1.69 -14.27
C ILE A 63 -3.85 -2.97 -13.54
N VAL A 64 -3.75 -2.98 -12.21
CA VAL A 64 -4.12 -4.13 -11.37
C VAL A 64 -5.61 -4.39 -11.47
N GLY A 65 -6.45 -3.36 -11.51
CA GLY A 65 -7.88 -3.48 -11.76
C GLY A 65 -8.15 -4.26 -13.05
N TYR A 66 -7.55 -3.82 -14.15
CA TYR A 66 -7.66 -4.47 -15.45
C TYR A 66 -7.17 -5.93 -15.45
N ILE A 67 -5.98 -6.19 -14.89
CA ILE A 67 -5.39 -7.54 -14.82
C ILE A 67 -6.25 -8.46 -13.95
N SER A 68 -6.70 -7.97 -12.78
CA SER A 68 -7.54 -8.74 -11.87
C SER A 68 -8.87 -9.11 -12.54
N ASP A 69 -9.43 -8.19 -13.32
CA ASP A 69 -10.61 -8.42 -14.12
C ASP A 69 -10.32 -9.29 -15.35
N ARG A 70 -9.09 -9.61 -15.76
CA ARG A 70 -8.88 -10.56 -16.87
C ARG A 70 -8.43 -11.94 -16.43
N THR A 71 -8.10 -12.08 -15.15
CA THR A 71 -7.53 -13.30 -14.61
C THR A 71 -8.58 -14.40 -14.49
N ARG A 72 -8.36 -15.52 -15.19
CA ARG A 72 -9.15 -16.75 -15.05
C ARG A 72 -8.35 -17.73 -14.20
N SER A 73 -8.68 -17.82 -12.91
CA SER A 73 -8.05 -18.77 -11.99
C SER A 73 -9.07 -19.77 -11.44
N ARG A 74 -8.57 -20.94 -10.98
CA ARG A 74 -9.37 -21.97 -10.30
C ARG A 74 -10.04 -21.48 -9.00
N TRP A 75 -9.52 -20.40 -8.40
CA TRP A 75 -10.05 -19.80 -7.17
C TRP A 75 -10.97 -18.60 -7.43
N GLY A 76 -11.29 -18.32 -8.70
CA GLY A 76 -12.05 -17.16 -9.14
C GLY A 76 -11.16 -15.98 -9.54
N ARG A 77 -11.81 -14.88 -9.92
CA ARG A 77 -11.17 -13.74 -10.61
C ARG A 77 -10.28 -12.89 -9.69
N ARG A 78 -10.74 -12.62 -8.45
CA ARG A 78 -10.10 -11.67 -7.52
C ARG A 78 -9.40 -12.28 -6.30
N ARG A 79 -9.74 -13.52 -5.93
CA ARG A 79 -9.19 -14.17 -4.73
C ARG A 79 -7.67 -14.39 -4.75
N PRO A 80 -7.03 -14.76 -5.88
CA PRO A 80 -5.57 -14.89 -5.92
C PRO A 80 -4.87 -13.57 -5.60
N PHE A 81 -5.35 -12.45 -6.18
CA PHE A 81 -4.76 -11.13 -5.95
C PHE A 81 -4.84 -10.72 -4.49
N LEU A 82 -5.98 -10.93 -3.83
CA LEU A 82 -6.15 -10.60 -2.42
C LEU A 82 -5.21 -11.40 -1.52
N LEU A 83 -5.00 -12.69 -1.81
CA LEU A 83 -4.17 -13.56 -0.98
C LEU A 83 -2.68 -13.34 -1.21
N PHE A 84 -2.24 -13.26 -2.47
CA PHE A 84 -0.83 -13.12 -2.80
C PHE A 84 -0.30 -11.70 -2.59
N ARG A 85 -1.14 -10.67 -2.76
CA ARG A 85 -0.71 -9.28 -2.58
C ARG A 85 -0.64 -8.88 -1.09
N ALA A 86 -1.31 -9.61 -0.20
CA ALA A 86 -1.27 -9.33 1.23
C ALA A 86 0.15 -9.42 1.83
N ILE A 87 0.96 -10.39 1.39
CA ILE A 87 2.32 -10.59 1.92
C ILE A 87 3.28 -9.47 1.46
N PRO A 88 3.40 -9.17 0.14
CA PRO A 88 4.18 -8.03 -0.33
C PRO A 88 3.73 -6.71 0.29
N PHE A 89 2.41 -6.48 0.37
CA PHE A 89 1.85 -5.27 0.98
C PHE A 89 2.24 -5.12 2.46
N ALA A 90 2.15 -6.19 3.24
CA ALA A 90 2.57 -6.15 4.64
C ALA A 90 4.07 -5.87 4.77
N LEU A 91 4.90 -6.45 3.89
CA LEU A 91 6.34 -6.23 3.89
C LEU A 91 6.70 -4.78 3.53
N THR A 92 6.12 -4.23 2.45
CA THR A 92 6.38 -2.85 2.02
C THR A 92 5.88 -1.85 3.04
N PHE A 93 4.73 -2.11 3.66
CA PHE A 93 4.24 -1.30 4.77
C PHE A 93 5.21 -1.28 5.95
N VAL A 94 5.78 -2.42 6.36
CA VAL A 94 6.80 -2.46 7.44
C VAL A 94 8.06 -1.68 7.04
N LEU A 95 8.54 -1.86 5.80
CA LEU A 95 9.70 -1.15 5.28
C LEU A 95 9.48 0.36 5.25
N LEU A 96 8.26 0.80 4.98
CA LEU A 96 7.92 2.22 4.94
C LEU A 96 8.10 2.93 6.29
N TRP A 97 7.87 2.22 7.40
CA TRP A 97 8.06 2.75 8.76
C TRP A 97 9.44 2.48 9.33
N TRP A 98 10.32 1.82 8.57
CA TRP A 98 11.70 1.59 8.98
C TRP A 98 12.59 2.76 8.54
N ARG A 99 13.48 3.21 9.44
CA ARG A 99 14.52 4.20 9.13
C ARG A 99 15.84 3.48 8.84
N PRO A 100 16.24 3.35 7.57
CA PRO A 100 17.54 2.75 7.25
C PRO A 100 18.68 3.69 7.71
N PRO A 101 19.87 3.14 8.01
CA PRO A 101 21.03 3.91 8.46
C PRO A 101 21.74 4.62 7.29
N PHE A 102 20.99 5.40 6.52
CA PHE A 102 21.53 6.25 5.45
C PHE A 102 21.71 7.68 5.95
N GLU A 103 22.86 8.27 5.65
CA GLU A 103 23.17 9.66 6.02
C GLU A 103 22.74 10.64 4.91
N SER A 104 22.68 10.17 3.66
CA SER A 104 22.30 10.99 2.51
C SER A 104 20.79 11.17 2.41
N THR A 105 20.34 12.42 2.34
CA THR A 105 18.93 12.76 2.10
C THR A 105 18.40 12.21 0.77
N ILE A 106 19.26 12.10 -0.25
CA ILE A 106 18.88 11.57 -1.57
C ILE A 106 18.62 10.07 -1.47
N GLU A 107 19.48 9.33 -0.77
CA GLU A 107 19.32 7.88 -0.57
C GLU A 107 18.05 7.56 0.23
N LEU A 108 17.78 8.34 1.28
CA LEU A 108 16.53 8.24 2.04
C LEU A 108 15.31 8.53 1.15
N GLY A 109 15.37 9.58 0.32
CA GLY A 109 14.29 9.92 -0.61
C GLY A 109 14.01 8.80 -1.62
N ILE A 110 15.06 8.22 -2.20
CA ILE A 110 14.94 7.08 -3.12
C ILE A 110 14.35 5.86 -2.40
N TYR A 111 14.85 5.52 -1.21
CA TYR A 111 14.35 4.42 -0.41
C TYR A 111 12.84 4.55 -0.14
N TYR A 112 12.39 5.70 0.37
CA TYR A 112 10.99 5.90 0.69
C TYR A 112 10.10 6.00 -0.56
N ALA A 113 10.61 6.51 -1.68
CA ALA A 113 9.87 6.48 -2.94
C ALA A 113 9.60 5.05 -3.42
N PHE A 114 10.61 4.16 -3.33
CA PHE A 114 10.44 2.74 -3.66
C PHE A 114 9.57 2.00 -2.64
N ALA A 115 9.74 2.25 -1.34
CA ALA A 115 8.95 1.61 -0.30
C ALA A 115 7.48 2.01 -0.34
N PHE A 116 7.16 3.27 -0.70
CA PHE A 116 5.78 3.72 -0.90
C PHE A 116 5.17 3.14 -2.17
N ALA A 117 5.98 2.92 -3.19
CA ALA A 117 5.54 2.41 -4.48
C ALA A 117 5.27 0.88 -4.51
N GLY A 118 5.64 0.14 -3.48
CA GLY A 118 5.52 -1.34 -3.42
C GLY A 118 4.27 -1.83 -2.73
#